data_AF-A0A6H5G849-F1
#
_entry.id   AF-A0A6H5G849-F1
#
_cell.length_a   1.000
_cell.length_b   1.000
_cell.length_c   1.000
_cell.angle_alpha   90.00
_cell.angle_beta   90.00
_cell.angle_gamma   90.00
#
_symmetry.space_group_name_H-M   'P 1'
#
loop_
_entity.id
_entity.type
_entity.pdbx_description
1 polymer ?
#
loop_
_entity_poly.entity_id
_entity_poly.type
_entity_poly.pdbx_seq_one_letter_code
_entity_poly.pdbx_strand_id
1 'polypeptide(L)'
;MINIGLWSRERAAFLDNRIVNADAPSYVSKDWTTVANDAAKSKHRKYDQAAEDARGSFTPLICSCEGVLHREFDMFEKALSTKLSEKWAKPLPDVKNW
;
A
#
# COMPACT_ATOMS: atom_id res chain seq x y z
N MET A 1 10.31 -5.19 -22.62
CA MET A 1 9.92 -3.76 -22.53
C MET A 1 9.62 -3.48 -21.06
N ILE A 2 10.48 -2.70 -20.37
CA ILE A 2 10.32 -2.45 -18.93
C ILE A 2 9.06 -1.59 -18.74
N ASN A 3 8.09 -2.09 -17.97
CA ASN A 3 6.89 -1.35 -17.60
C ASN A 3 7.27 -0.34 -16.49
N ILE A 4 7.59 0.89 -16.88
CA ILE A 4 7.98 1.97 -15.97
C ILE A 4 6.71 2.52 -15.29
N GLY A 5 6.33 1.93 -14.17
CA GLY A 5 5.17 2.36 -13.38
C GLY A 5 4.64 1.25 -12.47
N LEU A 6 4.24 1.59 -11.24
CA LEU A 6 3.76 0.61 -10.26
C LEU A 6 2.35 0.08 -10.64
N TRP A 7 1.41 0.99 -10.91
CA TRP A 7 0.03 0.63 -11.25
C TRP A 7 -0.29 0.81 -12.72
N SER A 8 0.26 1.84 -13.35
CA SER A 8 0.07 2.14 -14.77
C SER A 8 1.37 2.70 -15.34
N ARG A 9 1.61 2.44 -16.62
CA ARG A 9 2.78 2.97 -17.34
C ARG A 9 2.79 4.48 -17.26
N GLU A 10 3.96 5.05 -16.97
CA GLU A 10 4.23 6.50 -17.01
C GLU A 10 3.36 7.32 -16.03
N ARG A 11 2.65 6.65 -15.12
CA ARG A 11 1.85 7.27 -14.07
C ARG A 11 2.62 7.19 -12.75
N ALA A 12 2.82 8.35 -12.11
CA ALA A 12 3.39 8.37 -10.77
C ALA A 12 2.48 7.61 -9.79
N ALA A 13 3.08 6.87 -8.86
CA ALA A 13 2.36 6.25 -7.76
C ALA A 13 2.82 6.90 -6.45
N PHE A 14 1.89 7.60 -5.82
CA PHE A 14 2.08 8.21 -4.51
C PHE A 14 1.66 7.21 -3.43
N LEU A 15 2.54 7.01 -2.46
CA LEU A 15 2.35 6.06 -1.39
C LEU A 15 2.47 6.82 -0.07
N ASP A 16 1.59 6.53 0.87
CA ASP A 16 1.66 7.11 2.21
C ASP A 16 1.37 6.05 3.27
N ASN A 17 2.34 5.84 4.15
CA ASN A 17 2.28 4.81 5.18
C ASN A 17 1.52 5.31 6.43
N ARG A 18 0.77 4.42 7.06
CA ARG A 18 0.29 4.59 8.42
C ARG A 18 0.36 3.26 9.16
N ILE A 19 1.26 3.22 10.15
CA ILE A 19 1.32 2.19 11.17
C ILE A 19 0.25 2.49 12.23
N VAL A 20 -0.54 1.49 12.59
CA VAL A 20 -1.63 1.61 13.57
C VAL A 20 -1.36 0.68 14.74
N ASN A 21 -1.36 1.23 15.95
CA ASN A 21 -1.50 0.41 17.15
C ASN A 21 -2.94 -0.09 17.24
N ALA A 22 -3.19 -1.33 16.80
CA ALA A 22 -4.52 -1.92 16.76
C ALA A 22 -5.10 -2.15 18.17
N ASP A 23 -4.25 -2.27 19.19
CA ASP A 23 -4.61 -2.49 20.59
C ASP A 23 -4.84 -1.19 21.37
N ALA A 24 -4.78 -0.03 20.70
CA ALA A 24 -5.03 1.25 21.37
C ALA A 24 -6.44 1.27 22.00
N PRO A 25 -6.60 1.80 23.24
CA PRO A 25 -7.90 1.83 23.92
C PRO A 25 -9.04 2.47 23.11
N SER A 26 -8.71 3.43 22.23
CA SER A 26 -9.66 4.06 21.31
C SER A 26 -10.28 3.12 20.27
N TYR A 27 -9.71 1.93 20.08
CA TYR A 27 -10.15 0.92 19.12
C TYR A 27 -10.74 -0.33 19.78
N VAL A 28 -10.89 -0.35 21.11
CA VAL A 28 -11.41 -1.52 21.85
C VAL A 28 -12.75 -2.06 21.33
N SER A 29 -13.58 -1.19 20.73
CA SER A 29 -14.88 -1.56 20.17
C SER A 29 -14.86 -1.86 18.66
N LYS A 30 -13.68 -1.93 18.03
CA LYS A 30 -13.52 -2.09 16.57
C LYS A 30 -12.60 -3.25 16.27
N ASP A 31 -12.94 -4.03 15.25
CA ASP A 31 -12.01 -4.99 14.68
C ASP A 31 -10.93 -4.30 13.82
N TRP A 32 -9.84 -5.04 13.57
CA TRP A 32 -8.73 -4.56 12.73
C TRP A 32 -9.22 -4.06 11.37
N THR A 33 -10.12 -4.80 10.72
CA THR A 33 -10.62 -4.47 9.38
C THR A 33 -11.29 -3.09 9.36
N THR A 34 -12.10 -2.79 10.37
CA THR A 34 -12.79 -1.51 10.53
C THR A 34 -11.78 -0.39 10.74
N VAL A 35 -10.83 -0.58 11.66
CA VAL A 35 -9.77 0.40 11.95
C VAL A 35 -8.93 0.70 10.71
N ALA A 36 -8.51 -0.34 9.98
CA ALA A 36 -7.70 -0.21 8.78
C ALA A 36 -8.47 0.47 7.63
N ASN A 37 -9.75 0.14 7.44
CA ASN A 37 -10.61 0.78 6.44
C ASN A 37 -10.86 2.26 6.75
N ASP A 38 -11.11 2.61 8.02
CA ASP A 38 -11.25 4.01 8.46
C ASP A 38 -9.95 4.79 8.19
N ALA A 39 -8.80 4.18 8.49
CA ALA A 39 -7.49 4.77 8.24
C ALA A 39 -7.23 4.98 6.74
N ALA A 40 -7.50 3.99 5.89
CA ALA A 40 -7.37 4.09 4.44
C ALA A 40 -8.31 5.16 3.88
N LYS A 41 -9.59 5.17 4.28
CA LYS A 41 -10.59 6.17 3.86
C LYS A 41 -10.17 7.59 4.24
N SER A 42 -9.58 7.78 5.41
CA SER A 42 -9.02 9.07 5.84
C SER A 42 -7.89 9.54 4.94
N LYS A 43 -7.01 8.63 4.49
CA LYS A 43 -5.91 8.93 3.57
C LYS A 43 -6.42 9.22 2.16
N HIS A 44 -7.32 8.41 1.63
CA HIS A 44 -7.98 8.64 0.33
C HIS A 44 -8.63 10.02 0.25
N ARG A 45 -9.45 10.37 1.25
CA ARG A 45 -10.07 11.70 1.36
C ARG A 45 -9.06 12.85 1.33
N LYS A 46 -7.84 12.61 1.80
CA LYS A 46 -6.78 13.63 1.85
C LYS A 46 -6.00 13.74 0.55
N TYR A 47 -5.77 12.63 -0.16
CA TYR A 47 -4.76 12.57 -1.21
C TYR A 47 -5.28 12.24 -2.61
N ASP A 48 -6.46 11.64 -2.76
CA ASP A 48 -6.93 11.16 -4.07
C ASP A 48 -7.00 12.29 -5.10
N GLN A 49 -7.65 13.41 -4.74
CA GLN A 49 -7.78 14.53 -5.68
C GLN A 49 -6.41 15.11 -6.08
N ALA A 50 -5.50 15.28 -5.11
CA ALA A 50 -4.17 15.83 -5.38
C ALA A 50 -3.33 14.88 -6.25
N ALA A 51 -3.47 13.57 -6.05
CA ALA A 51 -2.82 12.58 -6.90
C ALA A 51 -3.39 12.62 -8.32
N GLU A 52 -4.72 12.69 -8.48
CA GLU A 52 -5.37 12.80 -9.78
C GLU A 52 -4.98 14.08 -10.53
N ASP A 53 -4.94 15.23 -9.84
CA ASP A 53 -4.51 16.52 -10.40
C ASP A 53 -3.06 16.46 -10.92
N ALA A 54 -2.21 15.68 -10.24
CA ALA A 54 -0.84 15.39 -10.66
C ALA A 54 -0.74 14.29 -11.74
N ARG A 55 -1.87 13.83 -12.30
CA ARG A 55 -1.95 12.67 -13.21
C ARG A 55 -1.27 11.43 -12.62
N GLY A 56 -1.37 11.24 -11.31
CA GLY A 56 -0.80 10.12 -10.56
C GLY A 56 -1.85 9.28 -9.84
N SER A 57 -1.45 8.15 -9.30
CA SER A 57 -2.30 7.27 -8.49
C SER A 57 -1.90 7.37 -7.03
N PHE A 58 -2.85 7.20 -6.10
CA PHE A 58 -2.58 7.13 -4.68
C PHE A 58 -2.89 5.74 -4.13
N THR A 59 -2.06 5.25 -3.22
CA THR A 59 -2.31 4.01 -2.47
C THR A 59 -1.94 4.20 -1.00
N PRO A 60 -2.89 4.10 -0.07
CA PRO A 60 -2.58 4.09 1.36
C PRO A 60 -1.93 2.77 1.76
N LEU A 61 -0.80 2.85 2.45
CA LEU A 61 -0.10 1.69 2.99
C LEU A 61 -0.41 1.59 4.49
N ILE A 62 -1.53 0.95 4.82
CA ILE A 62 -1.97 0.78 6.21
C ILE A 62 -1.53 -0.58 6.74
N CYS A 63 -0.84 -0.60 7.89
CA CYS A 63 -0.56 -1.84 8.61
C CYS A 63 -0.62 -1.65 10.12
N SER A 64 -0.80 -2.75 10.85
CA SER A 64 -0.71 -2.72 12.31
C SER A 64 0.76 -2.71 12.76
N CYS A 65 1.01 -2.41 14.05
CA CYS A 65 2.35 -2.54 14.64
C CYS A 65 2.90 -3.97 14.55
N GLU A 66 2.01 -4.96 14.49
CA GLU A 66 2.29 -6.40 14.39
C GLU A 66 2.43 -6.87 12.94
N GLY A 67 2.35 -5.96 11.96
CA GLY A 67 2.52 -6.27 10.54
C GLY A 67 1.27 -6.81 9.85
N VAL A 68 0.09 -6.71 10.46
CA VAL A 68 -1.15 -7.08 9.75
C VAL A 68 -1.44 -6.01 8.70
N LEU A 69 -1.43 -6.40 7.43
CA LEU A 69 -1.57 -5.47 6.31
C LEU A 69 -3.05 -5.22 5.96
N HIS A 70 -3.36 -3.99 5.57
CA HIS A 70 -4.58 -3.70 4.80
C HIS A 70 -4.44 -4.22 3.36
N ARG A 71 -5.58 -4.50 2.71
CA ARG A 71 -5.61 -5.08 1.37
C ARG A 71 -4.83 -4.29 0.33
N GLU A 72 -4.80 -2.96 0.43
CA GLU A 72 -4.10 -2.11 -0.55
C GLU A 72 -2.59 -2.16 -0.36
N PHE A 73 -2.12 -2.33 0.88
CA PHE A 73 -0.71 -2.59 1.17
C PHE A 73 -0.31 -3.99 0.67
N ASP A 74 -1.09 -5.03 0.95
CA ASP A 74 -0.83 -6.38 0.41
C ASP A 74 -0.77 -6.40 -1.14
N MET A 75 -1.69 -5.68 -1.80
CA MET A 75 -1.64 -5.50 -3.26
C MET A 75 -0.37 -4.78 -3.72
N PHE A 76 0.05 -3.74 -3.00
CA PHE A 76 1.29 -3.02 -3.28
C PHE A 76 2.50 -3.94 -3.17
N GLU A 77 2.64 -4.72 -2.10
CA GLU A 77 3.76 -5.64 -1.92
C GLU A 77 3.83 -6.69 -3.04
N LYS A 78 2.68 -7.25 -3.43
CA LYS A 78 2.58 -8.19 -4.56
C LYS A 78 3.03 -7.53 -5.86
N ALA A 79 2.53 -6.34 -6.19
CA ALA A 79 2.88 -5.63 -7.41
C ALA A 79 4.37 -5.24 -7.45
N LEU A 80 4.90 -4.75 -6.33
CA LEU A 80 6.30 -4.38 -6.18
C LEU A 80 7.21 -5.60 -6.35
N SER A 81 6.91 -6.69 -5.65
CA SER A 81 7.72 -7.91 -5.69
C SER A 81 7.79 -8.51 -7.10
N THR A 82 6.66 -8.56 -7.82
CA THR A 82 6.62 -9.03 -9.21
C THR A 82 7.49 -8.17 -10.12
N LYS A 83 7.39 -6.85 -10.00
CA LYS A 83 8.21 -5.92 -10.82
C LYS A 83 9.69 -6.01 -10.49
N LEU A 84 10.04 -6.19 -9.22
CA LEU A 84 11.43 -6.37 -8.80
C LEU A 84 11.99 -7.71 -9.30
N SER A 85 11.19 -8.78 -9.26
CA SER A 85 11.52 -10.09 -9.83
C SER A 85 11.83 -9.98 -11.32
N GLU A 86 10.99 -9.31 -12.10
CA GLU A 86 11.23 -9.04 -13.53
C GLU A 86 12.48 -8.17 -13.74
N LYS A 87 12.62 -7.07 -12.98
CA LYS A 87 13.72 -6.12 -13.12
C LYS A 87 15.08 -6.75 -12.83
N TRP A 88 15.14 -7.63 -11.83
CA TRP A 88 16.38 -8.26 -11.38
C TRP A 88 16.62 -9.63 -12.00
N ALA A 89 15.69 -10.13 -12.82
CA ALA A 89 15.73 -11.49 -13.37
C ALA A 89 15.93 -12.56 -12.28
N LYS A 90 15.28 -12.37 -11.13
CA LYS A 90 15.32 -13.29 -9.98
C LYS A 90 13.95 -13.93 -9.75
N PRO A 91 13.87 -15.20 -9.32
CA PRO A 91 12.63 -15.81 -8.88
C PRO A 91 11.92 -14.99 -7.80
N LEU A 92 10.59 -14.93 -7.83
CA LEU A 92 9.78 -14.20 -6.84
C LEU A 92 10.10 -14.58 -5.37
N PRO A 93 10.33 -15.87 -5.01
CA PRO A 93 10.74 -16.24 -3.65
C PRO A 93 12.02 -15.53 -3.19
N ASP A 94 13.02 -15.41 -4.07
CA ASP A 94 14.30 -14.77 -3.75
C ASP A 94 14.18 -13.25 -3.56
N VAL A 95 13.09 -12.65 -4.06
CA VAL A 95 12.78 -11.23 -3.87
C VAL A 95 11.92 -11.01 -2.62
N LYS A 96 11.06 -11.95 -2.26
CA LYS A 96 10.11 -11.84 -1.15
C LYS A 96 10.64 -12.33 0.20
N ASN A 97 11.72 -13.12 0.22
CA ASN A 97 12.31 -13.58 1.46
C ASN A 97 13.20 -12.47 2.04
N TRP A 98 12.72 -11.77 3.07
CA TRP A 98 13.48 -10.84 3.92
C TRP A 98 13.73 -11.45 5.29
#